data_AF-A0A4R6EQ21-F1
#
_entry.id   AF-A0A4R6EQ21-F1
#
_cell.length_a   1.000
_cell.length_b   1.000
_cell.length_c   1.000
_cell.angle_alpha   90.00
_cell.angle_beta   90.00
_cell.angle_gamma   90.00
#
_symmetry.space_group_name_H-M   'P 1'
#
loop_
_entity.id
_entity.type
_entity.pdbx_description
1 polymer ?
#
loop_
_entity_poly.entity_id
_entity_poly.type
_entity_poly.pdbx_seq_one_letter_code
_entity_poly.pdbx_strand_id
1 'polypeptide(L)'
;MSNLSPSTSCNLPPTSGNPVNVPPPAPGASSQPAHGEWTVILSLGILLAFQCLGEAISRVARVPVPGPVIGMVLFLFLLSAAPSLTEQVEYVSRGLLNHLSLLFVPAGVGVMVLANVMKAQLLAIAVALVVSTILSMAVAALVTASLMARLEEKKARAEAAKVDTA
;
A
#
# COMPACT_ATOMS: atom_id res chain seq x y z
N MET A 1 15.92 28.59 64.47
CA MET A 1 15.27 29.06 63.23
C MET A 1 16.28 29.88 62.45
N SER A 2 17.02 29.24 61.54
CA SER A 2 17.93 29.89 60.60
C SER A 2 18.42 28.89 59.54
N ASN A 3 17.93 29.09 58.32
CA ASN A 3 18.52 28.85 56.99
C ASN A 3 19.72 27.89 56.83
N LEU A 4 19.60 26.97 55.85
CA LEU A 4 20.56 26.72 54.77
C LEU A 4 19.93 25.76 53.73
N SER A 5 19.60 26.27 52.53
CA SER A 5 19.73 25.46 51.29
C SER A 5 21.20 25.48 50.87
N PRO A 6 21.74 24.45 50.19
CA PRO A 6 21.72 24.48 48.71
C PRO A 6 21.70 23.11 47.99
N SER A 7 21.13 23.12 46.78
CA SER A 7 21.64 22.52 45.54
C SER A 7 22.67 21.38 45.60
N THR A 8 22.32 20.18 45.12
CA THR A 8 23.22 19.21 44.45
C THR A 8 22.33 18.25 43.65
N SER A 9 22.02 18.49 42.37
CA SER A 9 22.89 18.35 41.19
C SER A 9 23.41 16.92 40.99
N CYS A 10 22.93 16.28 39.91
CA CYS A 10 23.53 15.17 39.16
C CYS A 10 24.29 14.05 39.88
N ASN A 11 23.85 12.81 39.68
CA ASN A 11 24.77 11.80 39.14
C ASN A 11 24.02 10.80 38.24
N LEU A 12 24.09 11.07 36.95
CA LEU A 12 23.94 10.10 35.86
C LEU A 12 25.04 9.03 36.05
N PRO A 13 24.75 7.72 35.89
CA PRO A 13 25.80 6.71 35.97
C PRO A 13 26.88 6.99 34.91
N PRO A 14 28.17 6.80 35.22
CA PRO A 14 29.24 7.02 34.26
C PRO A 14 29.08 6.05 33.10
N THR A 15 28.74 6.55 31.92
CA THR A 15 28.93 5.84 30.65
C THR A 15 30.43 5.77 30.37
N SER A 16 31.12 4.92 31.14
CA SER A 16 32.54 4.62 30.99
C SER A 16 32.68 3.29 30.25
N GLY A 17 32.96 3.39 28.95
CA GLY A 17 33.82 2.46 28.21
C GLY A 17 33.44 0.98 28.15
N ASN A 18 32.45 0.61 27.33
CA ASN A 18 32.61 -0.48 26.32
C ASN A 18 31.38 -0.59 25.40
N PRO A 19 31.47 -0.39 24.07
CA PRO A 19 30.35 -0.59 23.15
C PRO A 19 30.01 -2.06 22.84
N VAL A 20 30.59 -3.04 23.55
CA VAL A 20 30.57 -4.47 23.20
C VAL A 20 29.87 -5.38 24.23
N ASN A 21 29.30 -4.86 25.31
CA ASN A 21 28.58 -5.69 26.29
C ASN A 21 27.15 -5.20 26.55
N VAL A 22 26.29 -5.44 25.56
CA VAL A 22 24.84 -5.50 25.79
C VAL A 22 24.52 -6.97 26.09
N PRO A 23 23.87 -7.31 27.22
CA PRO A 23 23.43 -8.68 27.44
C PRO A 23 22.53 -9.11 26.26
N PRO A 24 22.73 -10.30 25.68
CA PRO A 24 21.90 -10.76 24.57
C PRO A 24 20.44 -10.81 25.02
N PRO A 25 19.49 -10.35 24.18
CA PRO A 25 18.07 -10.51 24.48
C PRO A 25 17.76 -12.00 24.68
N ALA A 26 17.01 -12.31 25.73
CA ALA A 26 16.66 -13.68 26.09
C ALA A 26 16.06 -14.44 24.89
N PRO A 27 16.51 -15.68 24.61
CA PRO A 27 15.97 -16.49 23.53
C PRO A 27 14.54 -16.91 23.91
N GLY A 28 13.54 -16.35 23.23
CA GLY A 28 12.13 -16.73 23.48
C GLY A 28 11.06 -15.67 23.25
N ALA A 29 11.40 -14.41 22.94
CA ALA A 29 10.39 -13.39 22.61
C ALA A 29 10.06 -13.30 21.10
N SER A 30 10.49 -14.27 20.30
CA SER A 30 9.89 -14.53 18.99
C SER A 30 8.96 -15.73 19.13
N SER A 31 7.77 -15.50 19.66
CA SER A 31 6.63 -16.31 19.25
C SER A 31 6.42 -16.03 17.76
N GLN A 32 7.28 -16.59 16.91
CA GLN A 32 6.92 -16.86 15.52
C GLN A 32 5.78 -17.85 15.64
N PRO A 33 4.51 -17.45 15.39
CA PRO A 33 3.49 -18.45 15.29
C PRO A 33 3.91 -19.33 14.12
N ALA A 34 3.98 -20.64 14.36
CA ALA A 34 4.10 -21.62 13.31
C ALA A 34 2.89 -21.44 12.39
N HIS A 35 3.02 -20.59 11.37
CA HIS A 35 2.03 -20.46 10.32
C HIS A 35 2.01 -21.80 9.62
N GLY A 36 0.97 -22.59 9.88
CA GLY A 36 0.78 -23.87 9.22
C GLY A 36 0.85 -23.66 7.71
N GLU A 37 1.54 -24.55 7.00
CA GLU A 37 1.63 -24.54 5.54
C GLU A 37 0.23 -24.43 4.88
N TRP A 38 -0.76 -25.00 5.56
CA TRP A 38 -2.20 -24.92 5.27
C TRP A 38 -2.75 -23.49 5.21
N THR A 39 -2.30 -22.59 6.09
CA THR A 39 -2.75 -21.19 6.14
C THR A 39 -2.31 -20.42 4.90
N VAL A 40 -1.10 -20.69 4.40
CA VAL A 40 -0.57 -20.02 3.19
C VAL A 40 -1.44 -20.35 1.97
N ILE A 41 -1.83 -21.62 1.85
CA ILE A 41 -2.66 -22.11 0.74
C ILE A 41 -4.06 -21.50 0.82
N LEU A 42 -4.64 -21.39 2.02
CA LEU A 42 -5.94 -20.74 2.23
C LEU A 42 -5.91 -19.25 1.88
N SER A 43 -4.90 -18.51 2.34
CA SER A 43 -4.73 -17.10 2.01
C SER A 43 -4.49 -16.88 0.51
N LEU A 44 -3.63 -17.68 -0.12
CA LEU A 44 -3.44 -17.60 -1.57
C LEU A 44 -4.72 -17.95 -2.33
N GLY A 45 -5.44 -18.96 -1.87
CA GLY A 45 -6.75 -19.36 -2.40
C GLY A 45 -7.77 -18.22 -2.33
N ILE A 46 -7.81 -17.47 -1.22
CA ILE A 46 -8.73 -16.33 -1.09
C ILE A 46 -8.35 -15.19 -2.04
N LEU A 47 -7.05 -14.91 -2.20
CA LEU A 47 -6.55 -13.91 -3.16
C LEU A 47 -6.96 -14.27 -4.59
N LEU A 48 -6.73 -15.53 -4.98
CA LEU A 48 -7.09 -16.03 -6.31
C LEU A 48 -8.60 -16.10 -6.53
N ALA A 49 -9.37 -16.46 -5.49
CA ALA A 49 -10.83 -16.49 -5.56
C ALA A 49 -11.40 -15.08 -5.81
N PHE A 50 -10.91 -14.07 -5.10
CA PHE A 50 -11.34 -12.68 -5.33
C PHE A 50 -10.90 -12.14 -6.69
N GLN A 51 -9.69 -12.50 -7.15
CA GLN A 51 -9.23 -12.17 -8.50
C GLN A 51 -10.13 -12.81 -9.57
N CYS A 52 -10.50 -14.08 -9.40
CA CYS A 52 -11.36 -14.82 -10.32
C CYS A 52 -12.80 -14.27 -10.29
N LEU A 53 -13.31 -13.95 -9.10
CA LEU A 53 -14.64 -13.36 -8.92
C LEU A 53 -14.71 -11.96 -9.55
N GLY A 54 -13.69 -11.11 -9.37
CA GLY A 54 -13.60 -9.81 -10.02
C GLY A 54 -13.54 -9.90 -11.55
N GLU A 55 -12.81 -10.89 -12.07
CA GLU A 55 -12.78 -11.19 -13.51
C GLU A 55 -14.14 -11.69 -14.02
N ALA A 56 -14.82 -12.58 -13.29
CA ALA A 56 -16.15 -13.06 -13.65
C ALA A 56 -17.17 -11.91 -13.67
N ILE A 57 -17.13 -11.04 -12.66
CA ILE A 57 -17.99 -9.86 -12.58
C ILE A 57 -17.69 -8.90 -13.73
N SER A 58 -16.42 -8.59 -14.01
CA SER A 58 -16.03 -7.71 -15.12
C SER A 58 -16.57 -8.23 -16.46
N ARG A 59 -16.44 -9.54 -16.72
CA ARG A 59 -16.92 -10.16 -17.96
C ARG A 59 -18.44 -10.14 -18.09
N VAL A 60 -19.18 -10.42 -17.01
CA VAL A 60 -20.65 -10.40 -17.02
C VAL A 60 -21.19 -8.98 -17.13
N ALA A 61 -20.61 -8.04 -16.41
CA ALA A 61 -21.04 -6.64 -16.39
C ALA A 61 -20.58 -5.85 -17.64
N ARG A 62 -19.70 -6.41 -18.48
CA ARG A 62 -19.11 -5.75 -19.67
C ARG A 62 -18.55 -4.36 -19.39
N VAL A 63 -18.04 -4.15 -18.19
CA VAL A 63 -17.48 -2.87 -17.76
C VAL A 63 -16.05 -2.76 -18.31
N PRO A 64 -15.59 -1.59 -18.82
CA PRO A 64 -14.22 -1.40 -19.32
C PRO A 64 -13.14 -1.40 -18.22
N VAL A 65 -13.42 -2.02 -17.07
CA VAL A 65 -12.52 -2.07 -15.90
C VAL A 65 -11.91 -3.47 -15.82
N PRO A 66 -10.57 -3.57 -15.73
CA PRO A 66 -9.90 -4.86 -15.55
C PRO A 66 -10.44 -5.61 -14.31
N GLY A 67 -10.74 -6.90 -14.48
CA GLY A 67 -11.20 -7.79 -13.40
C GLY A 67 -10.38 -7.71 -12.09
N PRO A 68 -9.03 -7.63 -12.13
CA PRO A 68 -8.22 -7.46 -10.92
C PRO A 68 -8.61 -6.25 -10.05
N VAL A 69 -8.97 -5.13 -10.66
CA VAL A 69 -9.32 -3.89 -9.92
C VAL A 69 -10.62 -4.10 -9.16
N ILE A 70 -11.60 -4.77 -9.78
CA ILE A 70 -12.86 -5.14 -9.14
C ILE A 70 -12.58 -6.11 -7.99
N GLY A 71 -11.73 -7.12 -8.22
CA GLY A 71 -11.29 -8.06 -7.19
C GLY A 71 -10.66 -7.36 -5.98
N MET A 72 -9.81 -6.35 -6.21
CA MET A 72 -9.19 -5.55 -5.15
C MET A 72 -10.22 -4.78 -4.32
N VAL A 73 -11.22 -4.17 -4.96
CA VAL A 73 -12.29 -3.45 -4.26
C VAL A 73 -13.13 -4.40 -3.42
N LEU A 74 -13.54 -5.54 -3.99
CA LEU A 74 -14.26 -6.58 -3.26
C LEU A 74 -13.45 -7.12 -2.08
N PHE A 75 -12.16 -7.35 -2.30
CA PHE A 75 -11.26 -7.86 -1.28
C PHE A 75 -11.05 -6.85 -0.14
N LEU A 76 -10.99 -5.56 -0.46
CA LEU A 76 -10.97 -4.47 0.54
C LEU A 76 -12.22 -4.46 1.41
N PHE A 77 -13.42 -4.64 0.82
CA PHE A 77 -14.65 -4.74 1.61
C PHE A 77 -14.63 -5.96 2.55
N LEU A 78 -14.12 -7.09 2.10
CA LEU A 78 -14.00 -8.28 2.94
C LEU A 78 -13.03 -8.05 4.11
N LEU A 79 -11.85 -7.48 3.85
CA LEU A 79 -10.87 -7.13 4.88
C LEU A 79 -11.42 -6.13 5.89
N SER A 80 -12.22 -5.16 5.43
CA SER A 80 -12.88 -4.19 6.32
C SER A 80 -13.92 -4.86 7.23
N ALA A 81 -14.55 -5.95 6.81
CA ALA A 81 -15.52 -6.69 7.60
C ALA A 81 -14.88 -7.76 8.51
N ALA A 82 -13.71 -8.27 8.14
CA ALA A 82 -13.04 -9.39 8.80
C ALA A 82 -11.55 -9.10 9.06
N PRO A 83 -11.21 -8.31 10.10
CA PRO A 83 -9.82 -7.93 10.40
C PRO A 83 -8.91 -9.11 10.78
N SER A 84 -9.47 -10.24 11.22
CA SER A 84 -8.71 -11.46 11.54
C SER A 84 -8.09 -12.14 10.31
N LEU A 85 -8.61 -11.88 9.10
CA LEU A 85 -8.05 -12.41 7.85
C LEU A 85 -6.88 -11.55 7.35
N THR A 86 -6.78 -10.31 7.82
CA THR A 86 -5.76 -9.35 7.37
C THR A 86 -4.34 -9.85 7.65
N GLU A 87 -4.05 -10.31 8.86
CA GLU A 87 -2.70 -10.79 9.22
C GLU A 87 -2.27 -12.00 8.37
N GLN A 88 -3.20 -12.92 8.11
CA GLN A 88 -2.92 -14.14 7.33
C GLN A 88 -2.66 -13.84 5.86
N VAL A 89 -3.38 -12.87 5.31
CA VAL A 89 -3.20 -12.44 3.92
C VAL A 89 -1.94 -11.58 3.78
N GLU A 90 -1.64 -10.73 4.75
CA GLU A 90 -0.48 -9.84 4.71
C GLU A 90 0.82 -10.63 4.61
N TYR A 91 0.95 -11.72 5.37
CA TYR A 91 2.11 -12.60 5.32
C TYR A 91 2.35 -13.16 3.90
N VAL A 92 1.31 -13.72 3.27
CA VAL A 92 1.39 -14.30 1.93
C VAL A 92 1.61 -13.22 0.87
N SER A 93 0.95 -12.07 1.00
CA SER A 93 1.10 -10.94 0.09
C SER A 93 2.52 -10.37 0.10
N ARG A 94 3.14 -10.25 1.27
CA ARG A 94 4.56 -9.85 1.41
C ARG A 94 5.49 -10.87 0.75
N GLY A 95 5.20 -12.17 0.90
CA GLY A 95 5.93 -13.24 0.21
C GLY A 95 5.83 -13.11 -1.31
N LEU A 96 4.62 -12.92 -1.86
CA LEU A 96 4.42 -12.70 -3.29
C LEU A 96 5.12 -11.44 -3.79
N LEU A 97 5.05 -10.33 -3.02
CA LEU A 97 5.70 -9.07 -3.37
C LEU A 97 7.22 -9.20 -3.47
N ASN A 98 7.85 -9.89 -2.53
CA ASN A 98 9.29 -10.14 -2.55
C ASN A 98 9.72 -11.01 -3.75
N HIS A 99 8.82 -11.86 -4.25
CA HIS A 99 9.05 -12.72 -5.40
C HIS A 99 8.35 -12.23 -6.67
N LEU A 100 7.93 -10.96 -6.74
CA LEU A 100 7.25 -10.42 -7.91
C LEU A 100 8.05 -10.56 -9.20
N SER A 101 9.39 -10.53 -9.11
CA SER A 101 10.26 -10.81 -10.27
C SER A 101 9.92 -12.15 -10.92
N LEU A 102 9.61 -13.19 -10.14
CA LEU A 102 9.19 -14.50 -10.67
C LEU A 102 7.80 -14.47 -11.30
N LEU A 103 6.90 -13.59 -10.85
CA LEU A 103 5.56 -13.41 -11.43
C LEU A 103 5.59 -12.53 -12.69
N PHE A 104 6.54 -11.59 -12.77
CA PHE A 104 6.69 -10.72 -13.94
C PHE A 104 7.35 -11.41 -15.14
N VAL A 105 8.22 -12.40 -14.92
CA VAL A 105 8.81 -13.19 -16.02
C VAL A 105 7.73 -13.87 -16.90
N PRO A 106 6.81 -14.69 -16.37
CA PRO A 106 5.78 -15.33 -17.18
C PRO A 106 4.81 -14.31 -17.79
N ALA A 107 4.45 -13.24 -17.06
CA ALA A 107 3.63 -12.15 -17.61
C ALA A 107 4.31 -11.46 -18.79
N GLY A 108 5.61 -11.16 -18.67
CA GLY A 108 6.41 -10.49 -19.70
C GLY A 108 6.67 -11.37 -20.92
N VAL A 109 6.96 -12.66 -20.73
CA VAL A 109 7.14 -13.61 -21.84
C VAL A 109 5.86 -13.77 -22.64
N GLY A 110 4.69 -13.80 -21.98
CA GLY A 110 3.39 -13.81 -22.66
C GLY A 110 3.18 -12.61 -23.58
N VAL A 111 3.57 -11.41 -23.13
CA VAL A 111 3.53 -10.19 -23.96
C VAL A 111 4.54 -10.26 -25.10
N MET A 112 5.74 -10.80 -24.86
CA MET A 112 6.79 -10.94 -25.90
C MET A 112 6.38 -11.86 -27.05
N VAL A 113 5.58 -12.90 -26.78
CA VAL A 113 5.02 -13.76 -27.84
C VAL A 113 4.13 -12.95 -28.79
N LEU A 114 3.31 -12.04 -28.25
CA LEU A 114 2.50 -11.12 -29.05
C LEU A 114 3.34 -9.98 -29.67
N ALA A 115 4.47 -9.65 -29.06
CA ALA A 115 5.34 -8.57 -29.53
C ALA A 115 5.90 -8.78 -30.94
N ASN A 116 6.07 -10.04 -31.39
CA ASN A 116 6.54 -10.31 -32.75
C ASN A 116 5.57 -9.82 -33.83
N VAL A 117 4.26 -9.87 -33.56
CA VAL A 117 3.20 -9.33 -34.44
C VAL A 117 3.14 -7.80 -34.34
N MET A 118 3.50 -7.23 -33.18
CA MET A 118 3.48 -5.80 -32.90
C MET A 118 4.71 -5.03 -33.41
N LYS A 119 5.75 -5.70 -33.92
CA LYS A 119 7.02 -5.07 -34.35
C LYS A 119 6.83 -3.88 -35.30
N ALA A 120 5.85 -3.95 -36.21
CA ALA A 120 5.54 -2.88 -37.14
C ALA A 120 4.94 -1.61 -36.48
N GLN A 121 4.44 -1.71 -35.25
CA GLN A 121 3.70 -0.66 -34.54
C GLN A 121 4.30 -0.30 -33.18
N LEU A 122 5.45 -0.90 -32.80
CA LEU A 122 6.08 -0.65 -31.49
C LEU A 122 6.37 0.84 -31.25
N LEU A 123 6.76 1.58 -32.29
CA LEU A 123 7.01 3.01 -32.18
C LEU A 123 5.71 3.79 -31.92
N ALA A 124 4.61 3.42 -32.59
CA ALA A 124 3.30 4.01 -32.34
C ALA A 124 2.77 3.71 -30.93
N ILE A 125 2.97 2.47 -30.44
CA ILE A 125 2.58 2.06 -29.09
C ILE A 125 3.41 2.81 -28.04
N ALA A 126 4.73 2.92 -28.23
CA ALA A 126 5.60 3.63 -27.30
C ALA A 126 5.21 5.11 -27.20
N VAL A 127 4.97 5.78 -28.34
CA VAL A 127 4.50 7.17 -28.35
C VAL A 127 3.12 7.28 -27.69
N ALA A 128 2.18 6.39 -28.01
CA ALA A 128 0.85 6.40 -27.40
C ALA A 128 0.92 6.23 -25.87
N LEU A 129 1.77 5.32 -25.36
CA LEU A 129 1.96 5.10 -23.92
C LEU A 129 2.59 6.30 -23.21
N VAL A 130 3.62 6.91 -23.80
CA VAL A 130 4.28 8.09 -23.23
C VAL A 130 3.30 9.27 -23.18
N VAL A 131 2.62 9.55 -24.29
CA VAL A 131 1.64 10.63 -24.39
C VAL A 131 0.47 10.37 -23.44
N SER A 132 -0.07 9.14 -23.37
CA SER A 132 -1.16 8.80 -22.47
C SER A 132 -0.76 8.92 -21.01
N THR A 133 0.46 8.55 -20.65
CA THR A 133 0.95 8.63 -19.27
C THR A 133 1.12 10.10 -18.85
N ILE A 134 1.77 10.92 -19.67
CA ILE A 134 1.92 12.37 -19.40
C ILE A 134 0.54 13.02 -19.30
N LEU A 135 -0.35 12.72 -20.25
CA LEU A 135 -1.70 13.27 -20.27
C LEU A 135 -2.51 12.82 -19.05
N SER A 136 -2.45 11.55 -18.68
CA SER A 136 -3.13 11.02 -17.50
C SER A 136 -2.61 11.67 -16.22
N MET A 137 -1.29 11.85 -16.06
CA MET A 137 -0.72 12.55 -14.91
C MET A 137 -1.10 14.03 -14.89
N ALA A 138 -1.09 14.71 -16.03
CA ALA A 138 -1.49 16.11 -16.14
C ALA A 138 -2.97 16.31 -15.78
N VAL A 139 -3.86 15.47 -16.32
CA VAL A 139 -5.29 15.50 -16.00
C VAL A 139 -5.52 15.19 -14.51
N ALA A 140 -4.87 14.16 -13.96
CA ALA A 140 -4.98 13.84 -12.54
C ALA A 140 -4.50 15.01 -11.65
N ALA A 141 -3.39 15.66 -12.01
CA ALA A 141 -2.86 16.82 -11.30
C ALA A 141 -3.81 18.02 -11.38
N LEU A 142 -4.34 18.33 -12.57
CA LEU A 142 -5.28 19.43 -12.78
C LEU A 142 -6.61 19.21 -12.06
N VAL A 143 -7.16 18.00 -12.12
CA VAL A 143 -8.40 17.64 -11.41
C VAL A 143 -8.20 17.82 -9.91
N THR A 144 -7.10 17.29 -9.36
CA THR A 144 -6.79 17.40 -7.94
C THR A 144 -6.58 18.87 -7.54
N ALA A 145 -5.83 19.65 -8.31
CA ALA A 145 -5.61 21.07 -8.06
C ALA A 145 -6.92 21.88 -8.11
N SER A 146 -7.79 21.60 -9.08
CA SER A 146 -9.09 22.27 -9.23
C SER A 146 -10.05 21.96 -8.08
N LEU A 147 -10.03 20.72 -7.57
CA LEU A 147 -10.84 20.31 -6.42
C LEU A 147 -10.33 20.99 -5.14
N MET A 148 -9.01 21.05 -4.93
CA MET A 148 -8.45 21.74 -3.76
C MET A 148 -8.77 23.24 -3.77
N ALA A 149 -8.59 23.93 -4.90
CA ALA A 149 -8.91 25.36 -5.01
C ALA A 149 -10.39 25.65 -4.68
N ARG A 150 -11.31 24.79 -5.12
CA ARG A 150 -12.75 24.93 -4.80
C ARG A 150 -13.09 24.65 -3.35
N LEU A 151 -12.33 23.77 -2.68
CA LEU A 151 -12.51 23.49 -1.26
C LEU A 151 -12.01 24.66 -0.41
N GLU A 152 -10.93 25.33 -0.82
CA GLU A 152 -10.41 26.55 -0.15
C GLU A 152 -11.39 27.71 -0.25
N GLU A 153 -11.97 27.97 -1.42
CA GLU A 153 -13.01 29.00 -1.60
C GLU A 153 -14.25 28.74 -0.74
N LYS A 154 -14.67 27.47 -0.62
CA LYS A 154 -15.79 27.07 0.26
C LYS A 154 -15.47 27.23 1.74
N LYS A 155 -14.22 26.95 2.15
CA LYS A 155 -13.76 27.15 3.53
C LYS A 155 -13.75 28.64 3.90
N ALA A 156 -13.20 29.50 3.05
CA ALA A 156 -13.15 30.95 3.27
C ALA A 156 -14.55 31.57 3.40
N ARG A 157 -15.52 31.12 2.58
CA ARG A 157 -16.92 31.55 2.71
C ARG A 157 -17.60 31.04 3.99
N ALA A 158 -17.26 29.83 4.44
CA ALA A 158 -17.79 29.28 5.69
C ALA A 158 -17.20 29.99 6.93
N GLU A 159 -15.96 30.45 6.87
CA GLU A 159 -15.34 31.27 7.91
C GLU A 159 -15.92 32.69 7.93
N ALA A 160 -16.09 33.34 6.77
CA ALA A 160 -16.73 34.66 6.68
C ALA A 160 -18.18 34.66 7.20
N ALA A 161 -18.94 33.59 6.96
CA ALA A 161 -20.30 33.45 7.46
C ALA A 161 -20.37 33.25 8.99
N LYS A 162 -19.32 32.71 9.63
CA LYS A 162 -19.28 32.54 11.09
C LYS A 162 -18.94 33.83 11.83
N VAL A 163 -18.24 34.76 11.19
CA VAL A 163 -17.83 36.04 11.81
C VAL A 163 -18.97 37.04 11.88
N ASP A 164 -19.95 36.96 10.97
CA ASP A 164 -21.12 37.87 10.94
C ASP A 164 -22.25 37.44 11.90
N THR A 165 -22.13 36.26 12.52
CA THR A 165 -23.12 35.72 13.47
C THR A 165 -22.64 35.78 14.93
N ALA A 166 -21.46 36.36 15.18
CA ALA A 166 -20.86 36.54 16.52
C ALA A 166 -20.80 38.02 16.89
#